data_AF-A0A962LX53-F1
#
_entry.id   AF-A0A962LX53-F1
#
_cell.length_a   1.000
_cell.length_b   1.000
_cell.length_c   1.000
_cell.angle_alpha   90.00
_cell.angle_beta   90.00
_cell.angle_gamma   90.00
#
_symmetry.space_group_name_H-M   'P 1'
#
loop_
_entity.id
_entity.type
_entity.pdbx_description
1 polymer ?
#
loop_
_entity_poly.entity_id
_entity_poly.type
_entity_poly.pdbx_seq_one_letter_code
_entity_poly.pdbx_strand_id
1 'polypeptide(L)'
;RIVRDSGRPVETLVIQRDGGTAATIAQGQDWLAKTIDGLANQQRVAMEVDELVIGTVCGGSDGTSGISGNPAVGRAFDRFVAEGAACIFEETGELIGCEEIMAARAATPELAGELRASVEKAARYYATLGFGSFAAGNADGGLTTIEEKSMGAYAKSGSSRISGLIKPGDIPPRGGLYLMDVVPDGEVRFGFP
;
A
#
# COMPACT_ATOMS: atom_id res chain seq x y z
N ARG A 1 -7.72 0.46 -22.09
CA ARG A 1 -6.66 0.31 -23.10
C ARG A 1 -5.49 -0.49 -22.51
N ILE A 2 -4.82 -0.01 -21.45
CA ILE A 2 -3.73 -0.71 -20.72
C ILE A 2 -4.01 -2.20 -20.45
N VAL A 3 -5.16 -2.55 -19.87
CA VAL A 3 -5.49 -3.96 -19.56
C VAL A 3 -5.57 -4.84 -20.82
N ARG A 4 -6.17 -4.34 -21.91
CA ARG A 4 -6.24 -5.07 -23.19
C ARG A 4 -4.89 -5.19 -23.86
N ASP A 5 -4.08 -4.15 -23.76
CA ASP A 5 -2.75 -4.09 -24.37
C ASP A 5 -1.72 -4.97 -23.63
N SER A 6 -2.04 -5.46 -22.42
CA SER A 6 -1.17 -6.37 -21.65
C SER A 6 -0.98 -7.76 -22.28
N GLY A 7 -1.78 -8.11 -23.29
CA GLY A 7 -1.79 -9.44 -23.90
C GLY A 7 -2.42 -10.53 -23.01
N ARG A 8 -2.79 -10.21 -21.77
CA ARG A 8 -3.50 -11.12 -20.88
C ARG A 8 -4.96 -11.23 -21.32
N PRO A 9 -5.57 -12.44 -21.24
CA PRO A 9 -6.99 -12.60 -21.51
C PRO A 9 -7.82 -11.62 -20.68
N VAL A 10 -8.67 -10.84 -21.36
CA VAL A 10 -9.58 -9.88 -20.72
C VAL A 10 -10.90 -9.82 -21.46
N GLU A 11 -11.98 -9.84 -20.71
CA GLU A 11 -13.35 -9.64 -21.21
C GLU A 11 -14.02 -8.52 -20.42
N THR A 12 -14.86 -7.71 -21.08
CA THR A 12 -15.56 -6.59 -20.42
C THR A 12 -17.06 -6.82 -20.48
N LEU A 13 -17.62 -7.20 -19.35
CA LEU A 13 -19.05 -7.42 -19.16
C LEU A 13 -19.72 -6.16 -18.58
N VAL A 14 -20.84 -5.76 -19.15
CA VAL A 14 -21.64 -4.58 -18.80
C VAL A 14 -23.08 -5.01 -18.57
N ILE A 15 -23.52 -5.00 -17.31
CA ILE A 15 -24.82 -5.55 -16.88
C ILE A 15 -25.99 -5.05 -17.74
N GLN A 16 -26.04 -3.75 -18.02
CA GLN A 16 -27.14 -3.13 -18.76
C GLN A 16 -27.17 -3.52 -20.24
N ARG A 17 -26.01 -3.87 -20.81
CA ARG A 17 -25.88 -4.30 -22.21
C ARG A 17 -26.05 -5.82 -22.35
N ASP A 18 -25.64 -6.56 -21.35
CA ASP A 18 -25.44 -8.00 -21.44
C ASP A 18 -26.62 -8.80 -20.83
N GLY A 19 -27.83 -8.21 -20.86
CA GLY A 19 -29.07 -8.88 -20.50
C GLY A 19 -29.41 -8.88 -19.01
N GLY A 20 -28.84 -7.97 -18.23
CA GLY A 20 -29.06 -7.87 -16.80
C GLY A 20 -28.19 -8.83 -15.99
N THR A 21 -28.35 -8.78 -14.67
CA THR A 21 -27.41 -9.39 -13.71
C THR A 21 -27.19 -10.88 -13.94
N ALA A 22 -28.27 -11.68 -14.07
CA ALA A 22 -28.15 -13.13 -14.20
C ALA A 22 -27.45 -13.55 -15.51
N ALA A 23 -27.81 -12.93 -16.63
CA ALA A 23 -27.21 -13.21 -17.92
C ALA A 23 -25.72 -12.80 -17.96
N THR A 24 -25.38 -11.69 -17.30
CA THR A 24 -24.00 -11.21 -17.20
C THR A 24 -23.14 -12.16 -16.35
N ILE A 25 -23.69 -12.67 -15.24
CA ILE A 25 -23.01 -13.67 -14.40
C ILE A 25 -22.74 -14.94 -15.20
N ALA A 26 -23.74 -15.45 -15.94
CA ALA A 26 -23.57 -16.64 -16.77
C ALA A 26 -22.46 -16.45 -17.83
N GLN A 27 -22.43 -15.29 -18.49
CA GLN A 27 -21.35 -14.95 -19.44
C GLN A 27 -19.97 -14.90 -18.78
N GLY A 28 -19.88 -14.37 -17.55
CA GLY A 28 -18.64 -14.37 -16.77
C GLY A 28 -18.16 -15.78 -16.42
N GLN A 29 -19.07 -16.66 -16.02
CA GLN A 29 -18.77 -18.07 -15.75
C GLN A 29 -18.30 -18.79 -17.02
N ASP A 30 -18.97 -18.58 -18.14
CA ASP A 30 -18.58 -19.14 -19.44
C ASP A 30 -17.20 -18.67 -19.90
N TRP A 31 -16.90 -17.38 -19.70
CA TRP A 31 -15.58 -16.83 -20.03
C TRP A 31 -14.49 -17.41 -19.13
N LEU A 32 -14.75 -17.53 -17.81
CA LEU A 32 -13.83 -18.16 -16.87
C LEU A 32 -13.56 -19.62 -17.25
N ALA A 33 -14.59 -20.40 -17.56
CA ALA A 33 -14.45 -21.80 -17.97
C ALA A 33 -13.55 -21.97 -19.20
N LYS A 34 -13.55 -21.01 -20.13
CA LYS A 34 -12.70 -21.03 -21.33
C LYS A 34 -11.27 -20.54 -21.09
N THR A 35 -11.04 -19.79 -20.02
CA THR A 35 -9.80 -19.03 -19.83
C THR A 35 -8.93 -19.55 -18.68
N ILE A 36 -9.55 -20.15 -17.65
CA ILE A 36 -8.86 -20.56 -16.43
C ILE A 36 -7.77 -21.60 -16.68
N ASP A 37 -7.98 -22.54 -17.60
CA ASP A 37 -6.97 -23.55 -17.96
C ASP A 37 -5.74 -22.90 -18.58
N GLY A 38 -5.92 -21.88 -19.43
CA GLY A 38 -4.81 -21.13 -20.01
C GLY A 38 -4.01 -20.37 -18.95
N LEU A 39 -4.67 -19.85 -17.92
CA LEU A 39 -4.02 -19.16 -16.80
C LEU A 39 -3.31 -20.14 -15.85
N ALA A 40 -3.91 -21.31 -15.60
CA ALA A 40 -3.34 -22.34 -14.73
C ALA A 40 -2.08 -23.00 -15.33
N ASN A 41 -1.99 -23.06 -16.66
CA ASN A 41 -0.87 -23.66 -17.38
C ASN A 41 0.28 -22.68 -17.68
N GLN A 42 0.23 -21.44 -17.18
CA GLN A 42 1.33 -20.49 -17.33
C GLN A 42 2.59 -21.04 -16.68
N GLN A 43 3.69 -21.00 -17.43
CA GLN A 43 4.99 -21.46 -16.95
C GLN A 43 5.62 -20.37 -16.08
N ARG A 44 6.10 -20.75 -14.90
CA ARG A 44 6.96 -19.87 -14.10
C ARG A 44 8.26 -19.66 -14.87
N VAL A 45 8.74 -18.42 -14.85
CA VAL A 45 10.05 -18.04 -15.40
C VAL A 45 10.98 -17.70 -14.25
N ALA A 46 12.29 -17.74 -14.52
CA ALA A 46 13.25 -17.18 -13.58
C ALA A 46 12.93 -15.69 -13.37
N MET A 47 13.07 -15.23 -12.13
CA MET A 47 12.94 -13.84 -11.75
C MET A 47 14.12 -13.44 -10.89
N GLU A 48 14.65 -12.27 -11.15
CA GLU A 48 15.64 -11.60 -10.33
C GLU A 48 14.95 -10.79 -9.22
N VAL A 49 15.72 -10.43 -8.18
CA VAL A 49 15.16 -9.73 -7.01
C VAL A 49 14.73 -8.29 -7.35
N ASP A 50 15.41 -7.63 -8.28
CA ASP A 50 15.08 -6.28 -8.75
C ASP A 50 13.79 -6.21 -9.58
N GLU A 51 13.25 -7.37 -9.99
CA GLU A 51 11.92 -7.48 -10.61
C GLU A 51 10.79 -7.50 -9.57
N LEU A 52 11.10 -7.61 -8.27
CA LEU A 52 10.10 -7.66 -7.21
C LEU A 52 9.57 -6.28 -6.84
N VAL A 53 8.24 -6.21 -6.68
CA VAL A 53 7.52 -5.09 -6.04
C VAL A 53 6.82 -5.63 -4.80
N ILE A 54 7.24 -5.19 -3.61
CA ILE A 54 6.84 -5.77 -2.33
C ILE A 54 6.14 -4.70 -1.48
N GLY A 55 4.87 -4.89 -1.16
CA GLY A 55 4.10 -4.04 -0.28
C GLY A 55 3.96 -4.59 1.13
N THR A 56 3.84 -3.73 2.14
CA THR A 56 3.51 -4.11 3.52
C THR A 56 2.42 -3.21 4.12
N VAL A 57 1.54 -3.81 4.90
CA VAL A 57 0.50 -3.17 5.71
C VAL A 57 0.41 -3.90 7.06
N CYS A 58 -0.01 -3.21 8.11
CA CYS A 58 -0.40 -3.81 9.38
C CYS A 58 -1.84 -4.34 9.30
N GLY A 59 -2.13 -5.30 10.18
CA GLY A 59 -3.48 -5.78 10.43
C GLY A 59 -3.98 -5.22 11.76
N GLY A 60 -4.14 -6.08 12.77
CA GLY A 60 -4.41 -5.66 14.14
C GLY A 60 -3.11 -5.35 14.88
N SER A 61 -2.62 -4.11 14.81
CA SER A 61 -1.41 -3.73 15.55
C SER A 61 -1.62 -3.80 17.06
N ASP A 62 -0.63 -4.38 17.74
CA ASP A 62 -0.54 -4.53 19.19
C ASP A 62 0.81 -3.98 19.72
N GLY A 63 1.01 -4.01 21.04
CA GLY A 63 2.24 -3.52 21.67
C GLY A 63 3.51 -4.30 21.29
N THR A 64 3.39 -5.48 20.68
CA THR A 64 4.54 -6.28 20.23
C THR A 64 4.93 -6.02 18.77
N SER A 65 4.01 -5.43 18.00
CA SER A 65 4.14 -5.21 16.56
C SER A 65 5.35 -4.33 16.24
N GLY A 66 5.53 -3.24 16.99
CA GLY A 66 6.68 -2.34 16.87
C GLY A 66 8.02 -2.89 17.38
N ILE A 67 8.02 -4.05 18.04
CA ILE A 67 9.20 -4.68 18.65
C ILE A 67 9.68 -5.89 17.83
N SER A 68 8.74 -6.59 17.18
CA SER A 68 8.99 -7.88 16.52
C SER A 68 8.74 -7.84 15.01
N GLY A 69 7.48 -7.97 14.59
CA GLY A 69 7.09 -8.11 13.19
C GLY A 69 7.52 -6.92 12.33
N ASN A 70 7.24 -5.69 12.79
CA ASN A 70 7.53 -4.50 11.98
C ASN A 70 9.04 -4.27 11.81
N PRO A 71 9.88 -4.37 12.85
CA PRO A 71 11.33 -4.36 12.67
C PRO A 71 11.85 -5.48 11.76
N ALA A 72 11.30 -6.70 11.84
CA ALA A 72 11.71 -7.80 10.97
C ALA A 72 11.40 -7.51 9.49
N VAL A 73 10.21 -6.96 9.20
CA VAL A 73 9.83 -6.49 7.86
C VAL A 73 10.77 -5.37 7.39
N GLY A 74 11.08 -4.39 8.26
CA GLY A 74 12.00 -3.31 7.93
C GLY A 74 13.39 -3.82 7.52
N ARG A 75 13.91 -4.83 8.23
CA ARG A 75 15.19 -5.47 7.87
C ARG A 75 15.10 -6.25 6.55
N ALA A 76 13.96 -6.85 6.24
CA ALA A 76 13.75 -7.49 4.95
C ALA A 76 13.69 -6.45 3.82
N PHE A 77 12.97 -5.34 4.01
CA PHE A 77 12.92 -4.22 3.07
C PHE A 77 14.30 -3.66 2.78
N ASP A 78 15.14 -3.44 3.81
CA ASP A 78 16.51 -2.95 3.61
C ASP A 78 17.34 -3.89 2.70
N ARG A 79 17.15 -5.21 2.81
CA ARG A 79 17.84 -6.19 1.95
C ARG A 79 17.32 -6.14 0.52
N PHE A 80 16.00 -6.14 0.34
CA PHE A 80 15.38 -6.09 -0.98
C PHE A 80 15.70 -4.79 -1.71
N VAL A 81 15.68 -3.65 -1.03
CA VAL A 81 16.07 -2.36 -1.59
C VAL A 81 17.55 -2.36 -2.00
N ALA A 82 18.44 -2.95 -1.19
CA ALA A 82 19.85 -3.09 -1.54
C ALA A 82 20.09 -3.99 -2.77
N GLU A 83 19.19 -4.95 -3.01
CA GLU A 83 19.20 -5.84 -4.18
C GLU A 83 18.42 -5.26 -5.38
N GLY A 84 17.92 -4.02 -5.29
CA GLY A 84 17.29 -3.31 -6.40
C GLY A 84 15.77 -3.49 -6.52
N ALA A 85 15.13 -4.19 -5.59
CA ALA A 85 13.67 -4.33 -5.58
C ALA A 85 12.96 -3.01 -5.22
N ALA A 86 11.69 -2.90 -5.59
CA ALA A 86 10.81 -1.83 -5.10
C ALA A 86 10.07 -2.31 -3.85
N CYS A 87 10.21 -1.58 -2.74
CA CYS A 87 9.50 -1.84 -1.50
C CYS A 87 8.54 -0.69 -1.20
N ILE A 88 7.30 -1.01 -0.83
CA ILE A 88 6.23 -0.07 -0.59
C ILE A 88 5.73 -0.26 0.84
N PHE A 89 5.75 0.80 1.63
CA PHE A 89 5.05 0.87 2.90
C PHE A 89 3.93 1.89 2.80
N GLU A 90 2.90 1.70 3.62
CA GLU A 90 1.64 2.44 3.57
C GLU A 90 1.25 2.85 5.00
N GLU A 91 -0.01 3.25 5.17
CA GLU A 91 -0.70 3.54 6.43
C GLU A 91 -0.38 4.95 6.93
N THR A 92 -0.58 5.93 6.05
CA THR A 92 -0.21 7.34 6.32
C THR A 92 -0.87 7.89 7.60
N GLY A 93 -2.07 7.42 7.95
CA GLY A 93 -2.72 7.74 9.24
C GLY A 93 -2.00 7.17 10.46
N GLU A 94 -1.38 6.01 10.30
CA GLU A 94 -0.55 5.36 11.32
C GLU A 94 0.89 5.86 11.27
N LEU A 95 1.17 6.98 10.60
CA LEU A 95 2.48 7.63 10.56
C LEU A 95 2.42 9.06 11.13
N ILE A 96 1.30 9.44 11.75
CA ILE A 96 1.12 10.74 12.41
C ILE A 96 2.15 10.87 13.54
N GLY A 97 2.98 11.92 13.49
CA GLY A 97 4.11 12.14 14.40
C GLY A 97 5.45 11.60 13.89
N CYS A 98 5.50 10.91 12.74
CA CYS A 98 6.74 10.44 12.12
C CYS A 98 7.22 11.31 10.94
N GLU A 99 6.61 12.48 10.73
CA GLU A 99 6.82 13.33 9.55
C GLU A 99 8.28 13.74 9.39
N GLU A 100 8.88 14.26 10.46
CA GLU A 100 10.27 14.72 10.45
C GLU A 100 11.26 13.57 10.31
N ILE A 101 10.93 12.40 10.89
CA ILE A 101 11.78 11.21 10.83
C ILE A 101 11.80 10.67 9.38
N MET A 102 10.64 10.63 8.72
CA MET A 102 10.54 10.27 7.31
C MET A 102 11.21 11.30 6.41
N ALA A 103 10.96 12.59 6.64
CA ALA A 103 11.55 13.68 5.88
C ALA A 103 13.09 13.67 5.93
N ALA A 104 13.69 13.32 7.07
CA ALA A 104 15.13 13.16 7.21
C ALA A 104 15.71 12.02 6.35
N ARG A 105 14.89 11.01 5.98
CA ARG A 105 15.26 9.90 5.10
C ARG A 105 14.93 10.14 3.62
N ALA A 106 14.33 11.27 3.28
CA ALA A 106 13.90 11.54 1.91
C ALA A 106 15.08 11.58 0.92
N ALA A 107 14.83 11.11 -0.30
CA ALA A 107 15.77 11.16 -1.40
C ALA A 107 16.13 12.60 -1.83
N THR A 108 15.19 13.53 -1.66
CA THR A 108 15.36 14.95 -2.00
C THR A 108 14.63 15.85 -1.00
N PRO A 109 14.98 17.15 -0.90
CA PRO A 109 14.25 18.12 -0.09
C PRO A 109 12.77 18.26 -0.51
N GLU A 110 12.48 18.17 -1.81
CA GLU A 110 11.12 18.26 -2.34
C GLU A 110 10.28 17.08 -1.83
N LEU A 111 10.81 15.85 -1.92
CA LEU A 111 10.17 14.67 -1.38
C LEU A 111 9.99 14.76 0.14
N ALA A 112 10.93 15.38 0.86
CA ALA A 112 10.77 15.63 2.29
C ALA A 112 9.55 16.52 2.58
N GLY A 113 9.26 17.49 1.72
CA GLY A 113 8.05 18.30 1.79
C GLY A 113 6.79 17.50 1.48
N GLU A 114 6.82 16.65 0.45
CA GLU A 114 5.71 15.77 0.07
C GLU A 114 5.34 14.77 1.17
N LEU A 115 6.34 14.17 1.84
CA LEU A 115 6.13 13.24 2.95
C LEU A 115 5.42 13.91 4.13
N ARG A 116 5.84 15.13 4.51
CA ARG A 116 5.15 15.90 5.56
C ARG A 116 3.70 16.19 5.16
N ALA A 117 3.51 16.71 3.95
CA ALA A 117 2.19 17.06 3.45
C ALA A 117 1.24 15.85 3.38
N SER A 118 1.76 14.66 3.07
CA SER A 118 0.99 13.41 3.05
C SER A 118 0.45 13.04 4.44
N VAL A 119 1.30 13.10 5.47
CA VAL A 119 0.87 12.81 6.85
C VAL A 119 -0.05 13.89 7.40
N GLU A 120 0.24 15.17 7.16
CA GLU A 120 -0.65 16.27 7.54
C GLU A 120 -2.03 16.13 6.88
N LYS A 121 -2.06 15.70 5.61
CA LYS A 121 -3.31 15.42 4.90
C LYS A 121 -4.06 14.27 5.56
N ALA A 122 -3.39 13.18 5.91
CA ALA A 122 -4.01 12.08 6.65
C ALA A 122 -4.59 12.57 7.98
N ALA A 123 -3.82 13.31 8.79
CA ALA A 123 -4.28 13.86 10.05
C ALA A 123 -5.54 14.73 9.89
N ARG A 124 -5.59 15.61 8.88
CA ARG A 124 -6.79 16.40 8.56
C ARG A 124 -7.97 15.51 8.15
N TYR A 125 -7.71 14.45 7.39
CA TYR A 125 -8.75 13.53 6.92
C TYR A 125 -9.42 12.82 8.11
N TYR A 126 -8.62 12.24 9.01
CA TYR A 126 -9.10 11.62 10.24
C TYR A 126 -9.87 12.61 11.14
N ALA A 127 -9.30 13.80 11.37
CA ALA A 127 -9.94 14.84 12.17
C ALA A 127 -11.30 15.28 11.61
N THR A 128 -11.41 15.41 10.29
CA THR A 128 -12.67 15.80 9.62
C THR A 128 -13.77 14.75 9.81
N LEU A 129 -13.41 13.47 9.80
CA LEU A 129 -14.35 12.38 10.05
C LEU A 129 -14.67 12.18 11.54
N GLY A 130 -13.97 12.86 12.45
CA GLY A 130 -14.13 12.71 13.89
C GLY A 130 -13.56 11.40 14.44
N PHE A 131 -12.61 10.78 13.73
CA PHE A 131 -11.93 9.56 14.17
C PHE A 131 -10.44 9.80 14.37
N GLY A 132 -9.81 9.03 15.26
CA GLY A 132 -8.36 8.89 15.30
C GLY A 132 -7.90 7.73 14.41
N SER A 133 -6.62 7.72 14.04
CA SER A 133 -5.96 6.53 13.48
C SER A 133 -5.56 5.52 14.58
N PHE A 134 -6.22 5.59 15.73
CA PHE A 134 -5.99 4.73 16.90
C PHE A 134 -7.34 4.13 17.32
N ALA A 135 -7.49 2.82 17.12
CA ALA A 135 -8.74 2.10 17.36
C ALA A 135 -8.78 1.45 18.76
N ALA A 136 -9.98 1.13 19.26
CA ALA A 136 -10.14 0.44 20.55
C ALA A 136 -9.35 -0.86 20.64
N GLY A 137 -9.31 -1.64 19.55
CA GLY A 137 -8.51 -2.87 19.49
C GLY A 137 -7.00 -2.65 19.62
N ASN A 138 -6.47 -1.45 19.31
CA ASN A 138 -5.07 -1.11 19.56
C ASN A 138 -4.80 -0.92 21.05
N ALA A 139 -5.72 -0.25 21.77
CA ALA A 139 -5.65 -0.11 23.22
C ALA A 139 -5.73 -1.48 23.92
N ASP A 140 -6.66 -2.33 23.49
CA ASP A 140 -6.80 -3.69 24.01
C ASP A 140 -5.56 -4.54 23.70
N GLY A 141 -4.90 -4.27 22.55
CA GLY A 141 -3.62 -4.84 22.15
C GLY A 141 -2.41 -4.28 22.90
N GLY A 142 -2.60 -3.37 23.86
CA GLY A 142 -1.55 -2.84 24.73
C GLY A 142 -0.80 -1.62 24.20
N LEU A 143 -1.26 -1.00 23.11
CA LEU A 143 -0.75 0.31 22.68
C LEU A 143 -1.40 1.42 23.53
N THR A 144 -0.64 2.47 23.83
CA THR A 144 -1.09 3.54 24.73
C THR A 144 -1.30 4.88 24.04
N THR A 145 -0.62 5.11 22.91
CA THR A 145 -0.60 6.40 22.21
C THR A 145 -0.53 6.23 20.70
N ILE A 146 -0.91 7.28 19.96
CA ILE A 146 -0.73 7.30 18.51
C ILE A 146 0.74 7.34 18.12
N GLU A 147 1.59 7.98 18.93
CA GLU A 147 3.03 8.06 18.72
C GLU A 147 3.70 6.68 18.83
N GLU A 148 3.30 5.87 19.82
CA GLU A 148 3.79 4.49 19.99
C GLU A 148 3.39 3.63 18.79
N LYS A 149 2.11 3.70 18.39
CA LYS A 149 1.61 3.00 17.21
C LYS A 149 2.37 3.44 15.97
N SER A 150 2.60 4.74 15.80
CA SER A 150 3.21 5.30 14.60
C SER A 150 4.68 4.96 14.46
N MET A 151 5.44 4.99 15.56
CA MET A 151 6.82 4.52 15.57
C MET A 151 6.92 3.02 15.24
N GLY A 152 5.97 2.22 15.77
CA GLY A 152 5.86 0.81 15.42
C GLY A 152 5.56 0.60 13.94
N ALA A 153 4.59 1.32 13.39
CA ALA A 153 4.21 1.24 11.98
C ALA A 153 5.36 1.70 11.06
N TYR A 154 6.04 2.79 11.41
CA TYR A 154 7.19 3.34 10.70
C TYR A 154 8.37 2.34 10.65
N ALA A 155 8.57 1.51 11.68
CA ALA A 155 9.65 0.51 11.69
C ALA A 155 9.60 -0.48 10.51
N LYS A 156 8.42 -0.70 9.91
CA LYS A 156 8.24 -1.52 8.71
C LYS A 156 9.00 -0.99 7.49
N SER A 157 9.25 0.33 7.46
CA SER A 157 9.96 0.99 6.38
C SER A 157 11.48 0.74 6.40
N GLY A 158 12.00 0.06 7.42
CA GLY A 158 13.44 -0.19 7.55
C GLY A 158 14.24 1.10 7.75
N SER A 159 15.47 1.14 7.22
CA SER A 159 16.41 2.27 7.36
C SER A 159 16.82 2.89 6.02
N SER A 160 16.45 2.27 4.89
CA SER A 160 16.77 2.75 3.54
C SER A 160 16.23 4.15 3.27
N ARG A 161 16.85 4.91 2.35
CA ARG A 161 16.33 6.24 1.96
C ARG A 161 14.99 6.08 1.24
N ILE A 162 14.02 6.93 1.60
CA ILE A 162 12.72 6.97 0.94
C ILE A 162 12.94 7.61 -0.43
N SER A 163 12.68 6.82 -1.47
CA SER A 163 12.99 7.10 -2.87
C SER A 163 11.87 7.87 -3.57
N GLY A 164 10.64 7.78 -3.09
CA GLY A 164 9.50 8.53 -3.63
C GLY A 164 8.22 8.33 -2.84
N LEU A 165 7.21 9.09 -3.24
CA LEU A 165 5.82 8.95 -2.82
C LEU A 165 4.99 8.53 -4.03
N ILE A 166 4.10 7.56 -3.84
CA ILE A 166 3.25 7.00 -4.91
C ILE A 166 1.78 6.99 -4.49
N LYS A 167 0.88 6.90 -5.47
CA LYS A 167 -0.57 6.78 -5.27
C LYS A 167 -1.07 5.37 -5.62
N PRO A 168 -2.25 4.97 -5.13
CA PRO A 168 -2.88 3.72 -5.55
C PRO A 168 -3.00 3.62 -7.08
N GLY A 169 -2.40 2.57 -7.64
CA GLY A 169 -2.37 2.31 -9.09
C GLY A 169 -1.10 2.80 -9.79
N ASP A 170 -0.25 3.57 -9.12
CA ASP A 170 1.06 3.94 -9.65
C ASP A 170 2.01 2.74 -9.64
N ILE A 171 2.91 2.69 -10.62
CA ILE A 171 4.00 1.72 -10.71
C ILE A 171 5.27 2.43 -10.22
N PRO A 172 6.00 1.90 -9.23
CA PRO A 172 7.29 2.45 -8.83
C PRO A 172 8.22 2.56 -10.05
N PRO A 173 8.85 3.73 -10.31
CA PRO A 173 9.60 3.95 -11.54
C PRO A 173 10.92 3.16 -11.59
N ARG A 174 11.40 2.66 -10.44
CA ARG A 174 12.62 1.87 -10.26
C ARG A 174 12.64 1.25 -8.86
N GLY A 175 13.62 0.39 -8.58
CA GLY A 175 13.94 -0.07 -7.23
C GLY A 175 14.10 1.06 -6.22
N GLY A 176 13.79 0.78 -4.95
CA GLY A 176 13.80 1.77 -3.88
C GLY A 176 12.66 1.59 -2.88
N LEU A 177 12.66 2.43 -1.85
CA LEU A 177 11.63 2.45 -0.82
C LEU A 177 10.62 3.56 -1.09
N TYR A 178 9.32 3.25 -1.12
CA TYR A 178 8.27 4.22 -1.44
C TYR A 178 7.21 4.25 -0.35
N LEU A 179 6.75 5.45 0.01
CA LEU A 179 5.50 5.61 0.77
C LEU A 179 4.33 5.64 -0.21
N MET A 180 3.33 4.77 -0.01
CA MET A 180 2.06 4.87 -0.72
C MET A 180 1.08 5.73 0.08
N ASP A 181 0.68 6.83 -0.52
CA ASP A 181 -0.28 7.77 0.05
C ASP A 181 -1.69 7.42 -0.44
N VAL A 182 -2.39 6.61 0.36
CA VAL A 182 -3.75 6.12 0.05
C VAL A 182 -4.84 7.14 0.34
N VAL A 183 -4.52 8.20 1.11
CA VAL A 183 -5.50 9.22 1.46
C VAL A 183 -5.80 10.03 0.20
N PRO A 184 -7.07 10.16 -0.23
CA PRO A 184 -7.42 10.91 -1.43
C PRO A 184 -7.00 12.38 -1.33
N ASP A 185 -6.59 12.96 -2.46
CA ASP A 185 -6.30 14.39 -2.54
C ASP A 185 -7.61 15.21 -2.62
N GLY A 186 -7.55 16.45 -2.11
CA GLY A 186 -8.70 17.37 -2.10
C GLY A 186 -9.55 17.29 -0.83
N GLU A 187 -10.84 17.56 -0.98
CA GLU A 187 -11.80 17.54 0.14
C GLU A 187 -12.07 16.13 0.63
N VAL A 188 -12.32 15.99 1.93
CA VAL A 188 -12.74 14.74 2.56
C VAL A 188 -14.13 14.36 2.06
N ARG A 189 -14.20 13.37 1.16
CA ARG A 189 -15.44 12.96 0.49
C ARG A 189 -15.80 11.49 0.68
N PHE A 190 -14.85 10.68 1.11
CA PHE A 190 -15.00 9.23 1.20
C PHE A 190 -14.95 8.79 2.66
N GLY A 191 -15.34 7.55 2.94
CA GLY A 191 -15.34 6.99 4.30
C GLY A 191 -13.94 6.89 4.91
N PHE A 192 -13.86 6.23 6.06
CA PHE A 192 -12.60 5.92 6.74
C PHE A 192 -11.63 5.23 5.76
N PRO A 193 -10.40 5.76 5.57
CA PRO A 193 -9.42 5.16 4.67
C PRO A 193 -8.88 3.83 5.22
#